data_AF-A0A4Q3TFD6-F1
#
_entry.id   AF-A0A4Q3TFD6-F1
#
_cell.length_a   1.000
_cell.length_b   1.000
_cell.length_c   1.000
_cell.angle_alpha   90.00
_cell.angle_beta   90.00
_cell.angle_gamma   90.00
#
_symmetry.space_group_name_H-M   'P 1'
#
loop_
_entity.id
_entity.type
_entity.pdbx_description
1 polymer ?
#
loop_
_entity_poly.entity_id
_entity_poly.type
_entity_poly.pdbx_seq_one_letter_code
_entity_poly.pdbx_strand_id
1 'polypeptide(L)'
;YIHNATAPDLGRMGVLVAIESAGDQAKLNELGRKIAMHVAATNPLSLSTDDLDPAAVEKERQIFTEQALESGKPAGVVEKMVEGRIRKFYEEVILLKQSFVMNPDQTIEQLVEATGKELGAPIKVSGFIRLALGEGVEKKQDDFAAEVAAMTGGA
;
A
#
# COMPACT_ATOMS: atom_id res chain seq x y z
N TYR A 1 -1.62 7.62 12.34
CA TYR A 1 -3.03 7.34 12.07
C TYR A 1 -3.37 5.97 12.62
N ILE A 2 -4.47 5.84 13.36
CA ILE A 2 -4.98 4.55 13.83
C ILE A 2 -6.27 4.28 13.08
N HIS A 3 -6.35 3.14 12.39
CA HIS A 3 -7.53 2.70 11.66
C HIS A 3 -8.38 1.77 12.53
N ASN A 4 -9.71 1.89 12.42
CA ASN A 4 -10.69 1.13 13.23
C ASN A 4 -10.39 1.18 14.74
N ALA A 5 -10.28 2.39 15.28
CA ALA A 5 -10.07 2.59 16.70
C ALA A 5 -11.32 2.11 17.48
N THR A 6 -11.13 1.16 18.40
CA THR A 6 -12.16 0.64 19.30
C THR A 6 -12.19 1.36 20.64
N ALA A 7 -11.12 2.09 20.98
CA ALA A 7 -10.99 3.01 22.10
C ALA A 7 -9.89 4.05 21.77
N PRO A 8 -9.71 5.12 22.55
CA PRO A 8 -8.53 5.98 22.42
C PRO A 8 -7.25 5.13 22.42
N ASP A 9 -6.39 5.35 21.43
CA ASP A 9 -5.12 4.64 21.24
C ASP A 9 -5.20 3.11 21.03
N LEU A 10 -6.40 2.57 20.78
CA LEU A 10 -6.59 1.14 20.54
C LEU A 10 -7.25 0.93 19.17
N GLY A 11 -6.52 0.35 18.22
CA GLY A 11 -7.05 -0.02 16.90
C GLY A 11 -6.34 -1.22 16.29
N ARG A 12 -6.91 -1.77 15.20
CA ARG A 12 -6.37 -2.97 14.54
C ARG A 12 -5.24 -2.68 13.56
N MET A 13 -4.99 -1.42 13.24
CA MET A 13 -3.93 -1.03 12.32
C MET A 13 -3.43 0.38 12.65
N GLY A 14 -2.10 0.53 12.65
CA GLY A 14 -1.40 1.78 12.87
C GLY A 14 -0.56 2.15 11.66
N VAL A 15 -0.54 3.44 11.32
CA VAL A 15 0.30 3.99 10.25
C VAL A 15 1.04 5.21 10.74
N LEU A 16 2.35 5.24 10.51
CA LEU A 16 3.23 6.39 10.69
C LEU A 16 3.71 6.88 9.31
N VAL A 17 3.75 8.20 9.12
CA VAL A 17 4.28 8.85 7.92
C VAL A 17 5.20 9.98 8.37
N ALA A 18 6.41 10.01 7.83
CA ALA A 18 7.39 11.05 8.08
C ALA A 18 7.33 12.10 6.96
N ILE A 19 7.18 13.37 7.36
CA ILE A 19 7.14 14.51 6.45
C ILE A 19 8.20 15.54 6.89
N GLU A 20 9.02 15.96 5.94
CA GLU A 20 10.03 17.00 6.09
C GLU A 20 9.59 18.25 5.31
N SER A 21 9.42 19.37 6.01
CA SER A 21 9.12 20.68 5.40
C SER A 21 9.32 21.81 6.42
N ALA A 22 9.49 23.04 5.92
CA ALA A 22 9.45 24.28 6.71
C ALA A 22 8.07 24.96 6.69
N GLY A 23 7.08 24.35 6.05
CA GLY A 23 5.71 24.88 5.94
C GLY A 23 4.93 24.85 7.26
N ASP A 24 3.69 25.36 7.22
CA ASP A 24 2.80 25.39 8.37
C ASP A 24 2.56 23.99 8.96
N GLN A 25 2.85 23.81 10.25
CA GLN A 25 2.81 22.51 10.91
C GLN A 25 1.39 21.90 10.96
N ALA A 26 0.35 22.71 11.10
CA ALA A 26 -1.03 22.21 11.15
C ALA A 26 -1.44 21.65 9.78
N LYS A 27 -1.12 22.34 8.70
CA LYS A 27 -1.36 21.87 7.32
C LYS A 27 -0.52 20.63 6.98
N LEU A 28 0.74 20.57 7.43
CA LEU A 28 1.58 19.37 7.26
C LEU A 28 1.02 18.15 8.01
N ASN A 29 0.49 18.35 9.22
CA ASN A 29 -0.17 17.28 9.97
C ASN A 29 -1.44 16.78 9.27
N GLU A 30 -2.21 17.68 8.65
CA GLU A 30 -3.39 17.29 7.86
C GLU A 30 -2.99 16.46 6.63
N LEU A 31 -1.97 16.90 5.88
CA LEU A 31 -1.39 16.16 4.76
C LEU A 31 -0.91 14.78 5.20
N GLY A 32 -0.11 14.71 6.27
CA GLY A 32 0.40 13.46 6.82
C GLY A 32 -0.71 12.50 7.26
N ARG A 33 -1.79 13.03 7.84
CA ARG A 33 -2.98 12.23 8.18
C ARG A 33 -3.65 11.65 6.93
N LYS A 34 -3.83 12.46 5.87
CA LYS A 34 -4.42 12.01 4.60
C LYS A 34 -3.57 10.91 3.94
N ILE A 35 -2.25 11.10 3.89
CA ILE A 35 -1.32 10.10 3.35
C ILE A 35 -1.34 8.82 4.22
N ALA A 36 -1.37 8.95 5.55
CA ALA A 36 -1.42 7.78 6.43
C ALA A 36 -2.73 6.98 6.28
N MET A 37 -3.85 7.66 6.03
CA MET A 37 -5.12 7.01 5.69
C MET A 37 -5.05 6.28 4.35
N HIS A 38 -4.38 6.87 3.36
CA HIS A 38 -4.15 6.23 2.08
C HIS A 38 -3.29 4.97 2.22
N VAL A 39 -2.14 5.07 2.89
CA VAL A 39 -1.25 3.93 3.18
C VAL A 39 -1.99 2.80 3.90
N ALA A 40 -2.86 3.14 4.87
CA ALA A 40 -3.68 2.13 5.56
C ALA A 40 -4.56 1.33 4.59
N ALA A 41 -5.13 2.01 3.58
CA ALA A 41 -6.05 1.44 2.61
C ALA A 41 -5.35 0.70 1.46
N THR A 42 -4.19 1.17 0.99
CA THR A 42 -3.52 0.64 -0.22
C THR A 42 -2.36 -0.30 0.07
N ASN A 43 -1.81 -0.30 1.28
CA ASN A 43 -0.67 -1.13 1.69
C ASN A 43 0.50 -1.12 0.67
N PRO A 44 1.05 0.06 0.33
CA PRO A 44 2.16 0.16 -0.61
C PRO A 44 3.39 -0.60 -0.12
N LEU A 45 4.13 -1.19 -1.06
CA LEU A 45 5.35 -1.95 -0.77
C LEU A 45 6.59 -1.06 -0.62
N SER A 46 6.54 0.15 -1.19
CA SER A 46 7.67 1.07 -1.22
C SER A 46 7.21 2.53 -1.27
N LEU A 47 8.10 3.44 -0.88
CA LEU A 47 7.84 4.88 -0.97
C LEU A 47 8.05 5.36 -2.40
N SER A 48 9.21 5.05 -2.98
CA SER A 48 9.63 5.42 -4.33
C SER A 48 10.10 4.19 -5.13
N THR A 49 10.35 4.37 -6.42
CA THR A 49 10.91 3.30 -7.28
C THR A 49 12.25 2.81 -6.77
N ASP A 50 13.07 3.70 -6.19
CA ASP A 50 14.42 3.38 -5.72
C ASP A 50 14.41 2.55 -4.44
N ASP A 51 13.30 2.60 -3.70
CA ASP A 51 13.10 1.84 -2.45
C ASP A 51 12.46 0.46 -2.68
N LEU A 52 12.03 0.16 -3.91
CA LEU A 52 11.33 -1.09 -4.23
C LEU A 52 12.34 -2.22 -4.44
N ASP A 53 12.11 -3.36 -3.77
CA ASP A 53 12.94 -4.56 -3.93
C ASP A 53 12.98 -5.01 -5.41
N PRO A 54 14.16 -5.00 -6.06
CA PRO A 54 14.30 -5.46 -7.43
C PRO A 54 13.83 -6.91 -7.64
N ALA A 55 13.94 -7.77 -6.62
CA ALA A 55 13.48 -9.15 -6.69
C ALA A 55 11.95 -9.24 -6.80
N ALA A 56 11.21 -8.33 -6.15
CA ALA A 56 9.74 -8.26 -6.28
C ALA A 56 9.33 -7.87 -7.72
N VAL A 57 10.05 -6.91 -8.33
CA VAL A 57 9.81 -6.47 -9.71
C VAL A 57 10.08 -7.60 -10.70
N GLU A 58 11.20 -8.31 -10.54
CA GLU A 58 11.58 -9.39 -11.44
C GLU A 58 10.62 -10.58 -11.34
N LYS A 59 10.22 -10.94 -10.12
CA LYS A 59 9.20 -11.97 -9.91
C LYS A 59 7.88 -11.62 -10.61
N GLU A 60 7.42 -10.38 -10.46
CA GLU A 60 6.16 -9.96 -11.10
C GLU A 60 6.29 -9.89 -12.63
N ARG A 61 7.47 -9.50 -13.14
CA ARG A 61 7.77 -9.52 -14.58
C ARG A 61 7.69 -10.91 -15.17
N GLN A 62 8.22 -11.91 -14.47
CA GLN A 62 8.14 -13.31 -14.90
C GLN A 62 6.69 -13.76 -14.98
N ILE A 63 5.89 -13.48 -13.95
CA ILE A 63 4.46 -13.80 -13.91
C ILE A 63 3.72 -13.15 -15.10
N PHE A 64 3.95 -11.87 -15.37
CA PHE A 64 3.31 -11.19 -16.51
C PHE A 64 3.80 -11.70 -17.87
N THR A 65 5.06 -12.12 -17.96
CA THR A 65 5.62 -12.70 -19.19
C THR A 65 4.96 -14.05 -19.47
N GLU A 66 4.84 -14.91 -18.48
CA GLU A 66 4.14 -16.20 -18.59
C GLU A 66 2.69 -15.99 -19.04
N GLN A 67 1.94 -15.12 -18.36
CA GLN A 67 0.57 -14.75 -18.74
C GLN A 67 0.46 -14.20 -20.16
N ALA A 68 1.44 -13.41 -20.61
CA ALA A 68 1.41 -12.80 -21.93
C ALA A 68 1.76 -13.82 -23.04
N LEU A 69 2.65 -14.78 -22.78
CA LEU A 69 2.99 -15.85 -23.72
C LEU A 69 1.81 -16.78 -23.99
N GLU A 70 0.97 -17.06 -22.98
CA GLU A 70 -0.27 -17.83 -23.11
C GLU A 70 -1.28 -17.17 -24.07
N SER A 71 -1.16 -15.87 -24.34
CA SER A 71 -2.06 -15.16 -25.26
C SER A 71 -1.82 -15.47 -26.75
N GLY A 72 -0.74 -16.18 -27.09
CA GLY A 72 -0.40 -16.56 -28.47
C GLY A 72 -0.02 -15.39 -29.38
N LYS A 73 0.22 -14.20 -28.82
CA LYS A 73 0.58 -12.99 -29.58
C LYS A 73 2.06 -12.98 -29.98
N PRO A 74 2.45 -12.20 -31.01
CA PRO A 74 3.85 -12.05 -31.40
C PRO A 74 4.73 -11.47 -30.29
N ALA A 75 6.02 -11.84 -30.27
CA ALA A 75 6.98 -11.45 -29.24
C ALA A 75 7.03 -9.93 -28.94
N GLY A 76 7.04 -9.08 -29.98
CA GLY A 76 7.04 -7.63 -29.79
C GLY A 76 5.75 -7.06 -29.20
N VAL A 77 4.63 -7.78 -29.29
CA VAL A 77 3.37 -7.41 -28.62
C VAL A 77 3.38 -7.89 -27.17
N VAL A 78 3.91 -9.09 -26.92
CA VAL A 78 4.12 -9.65 -25.58
C VAL A 78 4.99 -8.72 -24.74
N GLU A 79 6.12 -8.26 -25.27
CA GLU A 79 7.02 -7.34 -24.57
C GLU A 79 6.32 -6.05 -24.14
N LYS A 80 5.57 -5.41 -25.05
CA LYS A 80 4.78 -4.20 -24.75
C LYS A 80 3.68 -4.46 -23.71
N MET A 81 3.08 -5.65 -23.73
CA MET A 81 2.08 -6.03 -22.72
C MET A 81 2.72 -6.16 -21.33
N VAL A 82 3.87 -6.80 -21.23
CA VAL A 82 4.60 -6.96 -19.97
C VAL A 82 5.04 -5.58 -19.44
N GLU A 83 5.59 -4.72 -20.29
CA GLU A 83 5.99 -3.36 -19.91
C GLU A 83 4.81 -2.56 -19.34
N GLY A 84 3.66 -2.58 -20.00
CA GLY A 84 2.45 -1.91 -19.52
C GLY A 84 1.96 -2.46 -18.16
N ARG A 85 2.07 -3.78 -17.95
CA ARG A 85 1.70 -4.43 -16.69
C ARG A 85 2.66 -4.09 -15.56
N ILE A 86 3.97 -4.01 -15.84
CA ILE A 86 4.97 -3.56 -14.88
C ILE A 86 4.78 -2.09 -14.50
N ARG A 87 4.47 -1.23 -15.47
CA ARG A 87 4.12 0.16 -15.18
C ARG A 87 2.92 0.24 -14.23
N LYS A 88 1.88 -0.54 -14.49
CA LYS A 88 0.71 -0.60 -13.61
C LYS A 88 1.06 -1.13 -12.21
N PHE A 89 1.92 -2.15 -12.13
CA PHE A 89 2.42 -2.66 -10.86
C PHE A 89 3.09 -1.56 -10.04
N TYR A 90 3.93 -0.73 -10.66
CA TYR A 90 4.52 0.44 -10.00
C TYR A 90 3.47 1.44 -9.50
N GLU A 91 2.44 1.72 -10.28
CA GLU A 91 1.31 2.59 -9.88
C GLU A 91 0.50 1.97 -8.71
N GLU A 92 0.52 0.65 -8.55
CA GLU A 92 -0.18 -0.07 -7.48
C GLU A 92 0.65 -0.23 -6.20
N VAL A 93 1.99 -0.31 -6.27
CA VAL A 93 2.82 -0.67 -5.10
C VAL A 93 3.74 0.44 -4.60
N ILE A 94 3.98 1.50 -5.38
CA ILE A 94 4.82 2.64 -4.98
C ILE A 94 3.93 3.77 -4.49
N LEU A 95 4.03 4.12 -3.21
CA LEU A 95 3.18 5.13 -2.56
C LEU A 95 3.08 6.43 -3.37
N LEU A 96 4.23 7.00 -3.79
CA LEU A 96 4.24 8.27 -4.52
C LEU A 96 3.54 8.20 -5.89
N LYS A 97 3.49 7.02 -6.52
CA LYS A 97 2.85 6.80 -7.82
C LYS A 97 1.37 6.43 -7.72
N GLN A 98 0.90 6.03 -6.55
CA GLN A 98 -0.50 5.65 -6.34
C GLN A 98 -1.43 6.84 -6.54
N SER A 99 -2.56 6.60 -7.21
CA SER A 99 -3.71 7.52 -7.23
C SER A 99 -4.26 7.68 -5.82
N PHE A 100 -4.46 8.93 -5.39
CA PHE A 100 -4.86 9.22 -4.03
C PHE A 100 -6.31 8.76 -3.78
N VAL A 101 -6.51 7.88 -2.79
CA VAL A 101 -7.81 7.26 -2.48
C VAL A 101 -8.95 8.27 -2.26
N MET A 102 -8.66 9.46 -1.70
CA MET A 102 -9.69 10.48 -1.48
C MET A 102 -9.91 11.40 -2.69
N ASN A 103 -8.97 11.45 -3.63
CA ASN A 103 -9.07 12.18 -4.88
C ASN A 103 -8.24 11.46 -5.97
N PRO A 104 -8.83 10.49 -6.68
CA PRO A 104 -8.11 9.66 -7.64
C PRO A 104 -7.57 10.41 -8.87
N ASP A 105 -8.00 11.65 -9.09
CA ASP A 105 -7.55 12.50 -10.20
C ASP A 105 -6.09 12.95 -10.04
N GLN A 106 -5.49 12.74 -8.88
CA GLN A 106 -4.08 13.04 -8.62
C GLN A 106 -3.37 11.91 -7.89
N THR A 107 -2.06 11.78 -8.12
CA THR A 107 -1.19 10.89 -7.36
C THR A 107 -0.81 11.48 -6.00
N ILE A 108 -0.25 10.66 -5.10
CA ILE A 108 0.31 11.16 -3.84
C ILE A 108 1.46 12.15 -4.09
N GLU A 109 2.32 11.90 -5.08
CA GLU A 109 3.37 12.85 -5.48
C GLU A 109 2.79 14.22 -5.88
N GLN A 110 1.75 14.23 -6.72
CA GLN A 110 1.08 15.46 -7.13
C GLN A 110 0.41 16.19 -5.97
N LEU A 111 -0.21 15.45 -5.04
CA LEU A 111 -0.79 16.00 -3.82
C LEU A 111 0.28 16.71 -2.97
N VAL A 112 1.44 16.08 -2.78
CA VAL A 112 2.56 16.63 -1.99
C VAL A 112 3.12 17.89 -2.65
N GLU A 113 3.34 17.86 -3.97
CA GLU A 113 3.81 19.01 -4.73
C GLU A 113 2.83 20.18 -4.70
N ALA A 114 1.54 19.93 -4.92
CA ALA A 114 0.49 20.95 -4.88
C ALA A 114 0.42 21.61 -3.50
N THR A 115 0.46 20.81 -2.44
CA THR A 115 0.47 21.30 -1.06
C THR A 115 1.73 22.12 -0.77
N GLY A 116 2.90 21.70 -1.25
CA GLY A 116 4.14 22.45 -1.09
C GLY A 116 4.10 23.82 -1.77
N LYS A 117 3.50 23.91 -2.96
CA LYS A 117 3.26 25.18 -3.66
C LYS A 117 2.32 26.09 -2.88
N GLU A 118 1.23 25.55 -2.33
CA GLU A 118 0.28 26.30 -1.49
C GLU A 118 0.95 26.86 -0.23
N LEU A 119 1.83 26.08 0.39
CA LEU A 119 2.55 26.46 1.60
C LEU A 119 3.77 27.36 1.36
N GLY A 120 4.23 27.48 0.12
CA GLY A 120 5.47 28.17 -0.22
C GLY A 120 6.72 27.48 0.34
N ALA A 121 6.64 26.19 0.65
CA ALA A 121 7.75 25.41 1.22
C ALA A 121 7.78 24.01 0.58
N PRO A 122 8.96 23.49 0.19
CA PRO A 122 9.06 22.14 -0.33
C PRO A 122 8.65 21.13 0.75
N ILE A 123 7.97 20.06 0.32
CA ILE A 123 7.54 18.96 1.19
C ILE A 123 8.16 17.69 0.66
N LYS A 124 8.77 16.91 1.56
CA LYS A 124 9.28 15.57 1.27
C LYS A 124 8.61 14.58 2.20
N VAL A 125 8.05 13.51 1.63
CA VAL A 125 7.68 12.31 2.40
C VAL A 125 8.94 11.48 2.53
N SER A 126 9.46 11.28 3.74
CA SER A 126 10.74 10.59 3.96
C SER A 126 10.60 9.12 4.36
N GLY A 127 9.38 8.68 4.68
CA GLY A 127 9.11 7.28 4.96
C GLY A 127 7.71 7.06 5.50
N PHE A 128 7.30 5.79 5.52
CA PHE A 128 6.09 5.36 6.19
C PHE A 128 6.30 3.98 6.82
N ILE A 129 5.51 3.69 7.85
CA ILE A 129 5.40 2.35 8.44
C ILE A 129 3.91 2.06 8.59
N ARG A 130 3.50 0.86 8.18
CA ARG A 130 2.15 0.33 8.38
C ARG A 130 2.26 -0.95 9.19
N LEU A 131 1.47 -1.06 10.25
CA LEU A 131 1.38 -2.22 11.11
C LEU A 131 -0.08 -2.64 11.19
N ALA A 132 -0.41 -3.85 10.75
CA ALA A 132 -1.75 -4.43 10.91
C ALA A 132 -1.72 -5.63 11.87
N LEU A 133 -2.68 -5.68 12.79
CA LEU A 133 -2.83 -6.79 13.72
C LEU A 133 -3.15 -8.08 12.96
N GLY A 134 -2.36 -9.13 13.20
CA GLY A 134 -2.51 -10.44 12.56
C GLY A 134 -1.85 -10.55 11.19
N GLU A 135 -1.12 -9.51 10.73
CA GLU A 135 -0.32 -9.58 9.52
C GLU A 135 0.75 -10.68 9.65
N GLY A 136 0.78 -11.61 8.69
CA GLY A 136 1.67 -12.78 8.70
C GLY A 136 1.27 -13.91 9.65
N VAL A 137 0.13 -13.82 10.34
CA VAL A 137 -0.35 -14.88 11.25
C VAL A 137 -1.43 -15.72 10.55
N GLU A 138 -1.20 -17.01 10.42
CA GLU A 138 -2.22 -17.95 9.95
C GLU A 138 -3.32 -18.08 11.02
N LYS A 139 -4.54 -17.68 10.66
CA LYS A 139 -5.68 -17.78 11.57
C LYS A 139 -6.09 -19.25 11.66
N LYS A 140 -5.86 -19.88 12.81
CA LYS A 140 -6.42 -21.20 13.09
C LYS A 140 -7.94 -21.15 12.91
N GLN A 141 -8.44 -22.01 12.05
CA GLN A 141 -9.88 -22.17 11.83
C GLN A 141 -10.36 -23.24 12.81
N ASP A 142 -10.71 -22.82 14.02
CA ASP A 142 -11.22 -23.74 15.03
C ASP A 142 -12.67 -24.11 14.67
N ASP A 143 -12.92 -25.40 14.39
CA ASP A 143 -14.25 -25.93 14.17
C ASP A 143 -14.93 -26.17 15.52
N PHE A 144 -15.66 -25.15 15.97
CA PHE A 144 -16.39 -25.18 17.22
C PHE A 144 -17.36 -26.37 17.30
N ALA A 145 -17.91 -26.83 16.18
CA ALA A 145 -18.80 -28.00 16.17
C ALA A 145 -18.02 -29.29 16.40
N ALA A 146 -16.82 -29.43 15.81
CA ALA A 146 -15.93 -30.55 16.06
C ALA A 146 -15.41 -30.58 17.50
N GLU A 147 -15.08 -29.42 18.08
CA GLU A 147 -14.68 -29.33 19.50
C GLU A 147 -15.82 -29.74 20.44
N VAL A 148 -17.05 -29.27 20.18
CA VAL A 148 -18.23 -29.64 20.99
C VAL A 148 -18.57 -31.13 20.85
N ALA A 149 -18.46 -31.70 19.65
CA ALA A 149 -18.67 -33.13 19.41
C ALA A 149 -17.61 -33.99 20.13
N ALA A 150 -16.33 -33.57 20.13
CA ALA A 150 -15.26 -34.26 20.83
C ALA A 150 -15.41 -34.23 22.36
N MET A 151 -16.01 -33.17 22.92
CA MET A 151 -16.27 -33.05 24.36
C MET A 151 -17.50 -33.83 24.83
N THR A 152 -18.46 -34.13 23.95
CA THR A 152 -19.74 -34.76 24.30
C THR A 152 -19.85 -36.24 23.90
N GLY A 153 -18.99 -36.73 23.00
CA GLY A 153 -18.98 -38.12 22.51
C GLY A 153 -18.27 -39.15 23.42
N GLY A 154 -17.94 -38.80 24.66
CA GLY A 154 -17.22 -39.65 25.62
C GLY A 154 -18.08 -40.29 26.71
N ALA A 155 -19.36 -40.56 26.45
CA ALA A 155 -20.28 -41.26 27.35
C ALA A 155 -20.81 -42.55 26.74
#